data_AF-A0A2S2NP52-F1
#
_entry.id   AF-A0A2S2NP52-F1
#
_cell.length_a   1.000
_cell.length_b   1.000
_cell.length_c   1.000
_cell.angle_alpha   90.00
_cell.angle_beta   90.00
_cell.angle_gamma   90.00
#
_symmetry.space_group_name_H-M   'P 1'
#
loop_
_entity.id
_entity.type
_entity.pdbx_description
1 polymer ?
#
loop_
_entity_poly.entity_id
_entity_poly.type
_entity_poly.pdbx_seq_one_letter_code
_entity_poly.pdbx_strand_id
1 'polypeptide(L)'
;MANQLQGLESMNKKIILQINSAYGFGLVKGSIVIYATLMNQKLQTAKIPVNQNELKIASHIVWHTDNDTLKELKMYNASIRIECFHIPIDKLSSNKKLGYLLLKIKGAQTINPTSNDRIENISYKLIGSKNCSYELNLSLRIEDLNDKTIERSPEKIKNSSLINNKNKIIENCLKKINDNKHFEEDIEMDLPKSDVNMLEKINISPEKYEQQYECNFNVQQNFIEELEDWKDKQMILFNEKMKIKEEQLLKEFNNKWSNDRKRIEDELTYAMSKCKALATDLDKMSDKLKERDAIVTAKELKLACQKDSLDKTYFGLIQNVQSSNAQLINELNNKVFEMETKLYESEKMNILLRKENEELKYKNNSGLHVQELEKTISNLENKLEEANNSCMFFKERWIASVRKINQICTKYHGTKTDDHLLNNRQNIQNILTNQVVERQHDEEKLRTLLNDIGKLRQDMANTNY
;
A
#
# COMPACT_ATOMS: atom_id res chain seq x y z
N MET A 1 -47.29 31.48 4.65
CA MET A 1 -46.10 32.35 4.49
C MET A 1 -45.73 32.88 5.86
N ALA A 2 -44.43 33.05 6.12
CA ALA A 2 -43.79 33.41 7.41
C ALA A 2 -43.58 32.24 8.39
N ASN A 3 -42.40 31.61 8.28
CA ASN A 3 -41.49 31.25 9.39
C ASN A 3 -40.33 30.43 8.81
N GLN A 4 -39.34 31.14 8.25
CA GLN A 4 -38.10 30.56 7.71
C GLN A 4 -36.89 31.46 8.01
N LEU A 5 -36.85 32.07 9.20
CA LEU A 5 -35.75 32.95 9.64
C LEU A 5 -35.27 32.65 11.08
N GLN A 6 -35.56 31.47 11.61
CA GLN A 6 -34.94 30.96 12.85
C GLN A 6 -34.03 29.79 12.48
N GLY A 7 -32.72 30.03 12.49
CA GLY A 7 -31.73 29.01 12.19
C GLY A 7 -30.32 29.55 11.91
N LEU A 8 -30.17 30.87 11.79
CA LEU A 8 -28.86 31.49 11.52
C LEU A 8 -28.07 31.88 12.80
N GLU A 9 -28.68 31.81 13.99
CA GLU A 9 -28.06 32.23 15.27
C GLU A 9 -27.33 31.10 16.04
N SER A 10 -27.28 29.87 15.54
CA SER A 10 -26.78 28.74 16.34
C SER A 10 -25.30 28.38 16.13
N MET A 11 -24.65 28.83 15.06
CA MET A 11 -23.27 28.42 14.75
C MET A 11 -22.21 29.31 15.39
N ASN A 12 -22.07 29.19 16.71
CA ASN A 12 -21.20 30.08 17.51
C ASN A 12 -19.77 29.54 17.69
N LYS A 13 -19.44 28.39 17.09
CA LYS A 13 -18.11 27.77 17.17
C LYS A 13 -17.57 27.45 15.78
N LYS A 14 -16.25 27.57 15.64
CA LYS A 14 -15.52 27.31 14.40
C LYS A 14 -14.44 26.27 14.65
N ILE A 15 -14.51 25.13 13.98
CA ILE A 15 -13.46 24.12 13.96
C ILE A 15 -12.53 24.43 12.78
N ILE A 16 -11.25 24.63 13.05
CA ILE A 16 -10.26 25.02 12.05
C ILE A 16 -9.16 23.97 12.02
N LEU A 17 -8.99 23.37 10.84
CA LEU A 17 -7.85 22.55 10.51
C LEU A 17 -6.90 23.37 9.63
N GLN A 18 -5.75 23.73 10.18
CA GLN A 18 -4.70 24.43 9.47
C GLN A 18 -3.61 23.45 9.04
N ILE A 19 -3.30 23.46 7.75
CA ILE A 19 -2.27 22.63 7.11
C ILE A 19 -1.08 23.55 6.82
N ASN A 20 -0.02 23.44 7.61
CA ASN A 20 1.15 24.33 7.52
C ASN A 20 2.13 23.88 6.45
N SER A 21 2.64 22.66 6.61
CA SER A 21 3.60 22.08 5.68
C SER A 21 3.40 20.58 5.53
N ALA A 22 3.98 20.03 4.46
CA ALA A 22 3.95 18.62 4.15
C ALA A 22 5.36 18.16 3.76
N TYR A 23 5.78 16.99 4.23
CA TYR A 23 7.11 16.42 4.02
C TYR A 23 7.04 15.02 3.40
N GLY A 24 8.07 14.66 2.62
CA GLY A 24 8.18 13.33 1.99
C GLY A 24 7.56 13.25 0.59
N PHE A 25 7.22 14.39 -0.02
CA PHE A 25 6.56 14.44 -1.34
C PHE A 25 7.53 14.60 -2.52
N GLY A 26 8.85 14.65 -2.29
CA GLY A 26 9.83 15.01 -3.34
C GLY A 26 9.87 14.09 -4.56
N LEU A 27 9.39 12.85 -4.45
CA LEU A 27 9.32 11.89 -5.56
C LEU A 27 8.00 11.95 -6.35
N VAL A 28 7.02 12.73 -5.88
CA VAL A 28 5.68 12.83 -6.48
C VAL A 28 5.69 13.89 -7.58
N LYS A 29 5.59 13.47 -8.84
CA LYS A 29 5.54 14.39 -10.00
C LYS A 29 4.12 14.88 -10.28
N GLY A 30 3.80 16.12 -9.91
CA GLY A 30 2.51 16.74 -10.23
C GLY A 30 2.01 17.66 -9.13
N SER A 31 0.72 17.56 -8.79
CA SER A 31 0.10 18.31 -7.69
C SER A 31 -0.49 17.38 -6.64
N ILE A 32 -0.74 17.91 -5.45
CA ILE A 32 -1.48 17.24 -4.38
C ILE A 32 -2.73 18.05 -4.02
N VAL A 33 -3.78 17.34 -3.60
CA VAL A 33 -4.98 17.91 -3.00
C VAL A 33 -5.30 17.14 -1.74
N ILE A 34 -5.61 17.87 -0.68
CA ILE A 34 -5.99 17.32 0.61
C ILE A 34 -7.49 17.52 0.78
N TYR A 35 -8.19 16.43 1.08
CA TYR A 35 -9.60 16.44 1.43
C TYR A 35 -9.75 16.17 2.92
N ALA A 36 -10.58 16.94 3.59
CA ALA A 36 -10.95 16.69 4.98
C ALA A 36 -12.46 16.50 5.08
N THR A 37 -12.88 15.44 5.76
CA THR A 37 -14.29 15.08 5.93
C THR A 37 -14.65 15.08 7.40
N LEU A 38 -15.70 15.84 7.74
CA LEU A 38 -16.29 15.92 9.08
C LEU A 38 -17.81 16.03 8.91
N MET A 39 -18.60 15.25 9.68
CA MET A 39 -20.08 15.26 9.60
C MET A 39 -20.63 15.10 8.17
N ASN A 40 -20.05 14.19 7.38
CA ASN A 40 -20.36 13.99 5.95
C ASN A 40 -20.10 15.21 5.04
N GLN A 41 -19.55 16.30 5.57
CA GLN A 41 -19.10 17.44 4.78
C GLN A 41 -17.65 17.26 4.40
N LYS A 42 -17.40 17.13 3.10
CA LYS A 42 -16.06 16.99 2.52
C LYS A 42 -15.61 18.33 1.97
N LEU A 43 -14.56 18.89 2.56
CA LEU A 43 -13.90 20.12 2.12
C LEU A 43 -12.53 19.78 1.53
N GLN A 44 -12.02 20.62 0.63
CA GLN A 44 -10.77 20.38 -0.07
C GLN A 44 -9.87 21.62 -0.09
N THR A 45 -8.56 21.40 -0.15
CA THR A 45 -7.58 22.47 -0.39
C THR A 45 -7.47 22.80 -1.88
N ALA A 46 -6.83 23.93 -2.19
CA ALA A 46 -6.38 24.21 -3.55
C ALA A 46 -5.37 23.13 -4.03
N LYS A 47 -5.19 23.03 -5.34
CA LYS A 47 -4.16 22.18 -5.95
C LYS A 47 -2.78 22.74 -5.62
N ILE A 48 -1.98 21.98 -4.90
CA ILE A 48 -0.64 22.38 -4.47
C ILE A 48 0.38 21.71 -5.40
N PRO A 49 1.17 22.47 -6.18
CA PRO A 49 2.20 21.90 -7.03
C PRO A 49 3.33 21.32 -6.17
N VAL A 50 3.80 20.12 -6.50
CA VAL A 50 4.93 19.49 -5.83
C VAL A 50 6.21 19.90 -6.54
N ASN A 51 7.02 20.73 -5.88
CA ASN A 51 8.28 21.23 -6.41
C ASN A 51 9.50 20.82 -5.56
N GLN A 52 9.30 20.48 -4.29
CA GLN A 52 10.35 20.13 -3.32
C GLN A 52 9.86 19.05 -2.36
N ASN A 53 10.78 18.47 -1.58
CA ASN A 53 10.43 17.45 -0.59
C ASN A 53 9.60 18.01 0.58
N GLU A 54 9.84 19.27 0.95
CA GLU A 54 9.02 20.04 1.89
C GLU A 54 8.14 21.02 1.11
N LEU A 55 6.84 20.97 1.36
CA LEU A 55 5.83 21.84 0.74
C LEU A 55 5.23 22.75 1.80
N LYS A 56 5.26 24.06 1.56
CA LYS A 56 4.57 25.06 2.39
C LYS A 56 3.17 25.29 1.83
N ILE A 57 2.15 24.84 2.54
CA ILE A 57 0.76 24.78 2.05
C ILE A 57 -0.08 25.93 2.61
N ALA A 58 0.13 26.30 3.88
CA ALA A 58 -0.58 27.36 4.60
C ALA A 58 -2.09 27.46 4.24
N SER A 59 -2.80 26.32 4.27
CA SER A 59 -4.21 26.23 3.87
C SER A 59 -5.09 25.93 5.07
N HIS A 60 -6.24 26.60 5.16
CA HIS A 60 -7.17 26.45 6.27
C HIS A 60 -8.46 25.80 5.77
N ILE A 61 -8.91 24.76 6.47
CA ILE A 61 -10.22 24.14 6.28
C ILE A 61 -11.06 24.44 7.52
N VAL A 62 -12.26 24.95 7.31
CA VAL A 62 -13.11 25.51 8.36
C VAL A 62 -14.46 24.82 8.34
N TRP A 63 -14.92 24.37 9.50
CA TRP A 63 -16.30 23.97 9.73
C TRP A 63 -16.94 24.87 10.79
N HIS A 64 -18.19 25.22 10.54
CA HIS A 64 -19.02 25.97 11.47
C HIS A 64 -19.97 25.00 12.18
N THR A 65 -20.08 25.14 13.49
CA THR A 65 -20.85 24.20 14.34
C THR A 65 -21.45 24.95 15.53
N ASP A 66 -22.55 24.45 16.05
CA ASP A 66 -23.12 24.88 17.31
C ASP A 66 -22.44 24.20 18.51
N ASN A 67 -22.71 24.70 19.71
CA ASN A 67 -22.08 24.18 20.92
C ASN A 67 -22.55 22.75 21.25
N ASP A 68 -23.80 22.42 20.96
CA ASP A 68 -24.38 21.13 21.30
C ASP A 68 -23.88 20.04 20.35
N THR A 69 -23.84 20.30 19.04
CA THR A 69 -23.17 19.38 18.10
C THR A 69 -21.68 19.23 18.40
N LEU A 70 -20.97 20.29 18.80
CA LEU A 70 -19.57 20.17 19.19
C LEU A 70 -19.39 19.26 20.42
N LYS A 71 -20.28 19.38 21.42
CA LYS A 71 -20.28 18.48 22.58
C LYS A 71 -20.57 17.05 22.16
N GLU A 72 -21.55 16.81 21.30
CA GLU A 72 -21.84 15.47 20.76
C GLU A 72 -20.63 14.90 20.01
N LEU A 73 -20.02 15.67 19.11
CA LEU A 73 -18.81 15.29 18.38
C LEU A 73 -17.67 14.93 19.32
N LYS A 74 -17.49 15.69 20.41
CA LYS A 74 -16.55 15.34 21.45
C LYS A 74 -17.00 14.07 22.16
N MET A 75 -18.24 13.92 22.63
CA MET A 75 -18.71 12.74 23.36
C MET A 75 -18.55 11.45 22.56
N TYR A 76 -19.01 11.43 21.30
CA TYR A 76 -18.89 10.29 20.37
C TYR A 76 -17.47 10.08 19.84
N ASN A 77 -16.51 10.91 20.24
CA ASN A 77 -15.12 10.84 19.80
C ASN A 77 -14.99 10.86 18.26
N ALA A 78 -15.77 11.74 17.63
CA ALA A 78 -15.77 11.90 16.19
C ALA A 78 -14.38 12.31 15.69
N SER A 79 -14.02 11.79 14.52
CA SER A 79 -12.73 12.00 13.88
C SER A 79 -12.87 12.70 12.55
N ILE A 80 -12.03 13.69 12.29
CA ILE A 80 -11.85 14.31 10.99
C ILE A 80 -11.00 13.37 10.14
N ARG A 81 -11.57 12.89 9.03
CA ARG A 81 -10.87 12.04 8.07
C ARG A 81 -10.18 12.91 7.03
N ILE A 82 -8.86 12.89 7.03
CA ILE A 82 -8.02 13.62 6.08
C ILE A 82 -7.48 12.64 5.05
N GLU A 83 -7.68 12.91 3.77
CA GLU A 83 -7.20 12.08 2.67
C GLU A 83 -6.36 12.91 1.71
N CYS A 84 -5.16 12.43 1.39
CA CYS A 84 -4.27 13.09 0.45
C CYS A 84 -4.32 12.37 -0.90
N PHE A 85 -4.57 13.13 -1.98
CA PHE A 85 -4.62 12.63 -3.34
C PHE A 85 -3.54 13.27 -4.19
N HIS A 86 -2.91 12.46 -5.00
CA HIS A 86 -2.02 12.87 -6.06
C HIS A 86 -2.80 13.14 -7.34
N ILE A 87 -2.55 14.30 -7.93
CA ILE A 87 -3.03 14.72 -9.24
C ILE A 87 -1.83 14.72 -10.19
N PRO A 88 -1.73 13.75 -11.10
CA PRO A 88 -0.67 13.70 -12.10
C PRO A 88 -0.74 14.90 -13.06
N ILE A 89 0.39 15.23 -13.68
CA ILE A 89 0.47 16.30 -14.69
C ILE A 89 -0.38 15.93 -15.92
N ASP A 90 -0.40 14.64 -16.27
CA ASP A 90 -1.20 14.11 -17.37
C ASP A 90 -2.65 13.87 -16.92
N LYS A 91 -3.56 14.72 -17.40
CA LYS A 91 -5.01 14.69 -17.10
C LYS A 91 -5.71 13.36 -17.47
N LEU A 92 -5.04 12.44 -18.16
CA LEU A 92 -5.56 11.13 -18.55
C LEU A 92 -5.53 10.10 -17.42
N SER A 93 -4.76 10.35 -16.36
CA SER A 93 -4.60 9.40 -15.26
C SER A 93 -5.49 9.75 -14.06
N SER A 94 -6.12 8.73 -13.47
CA SER A 94 -7.00 8.90 -12.32
C SER A 94 -6.22 9.36 -11.08
N ASN A 95 -6.83 10.24 -10.27
CA ASN A 95 -6.25 10.70 -9.01
C ASN A 95 -5.90 9.52 -8.09
N LYS A 96 -4.63 9.41 -7.68
CA LYS A 96 -4.17 8.31 -6.84
C LYS A 96 -4.18 8.73 -5.36
N LYS A 97 -4.82 7.95 -4.50
CA LYS A 97 -4.77 8.16 -3.05
C LYS A 97 -3.36 7.85 -2.53
N LEU A 98 -2.73 8.83 -1.87
CA LEU A 98 -1.40 8.69 -1.27
C LEU A 98 -1.45 8.14 0.15
N GLY A 99 -2.50 8.50 0.90
CA GLY A 99 -2.70 8.05 2.27
C GLY A 99 -3.84 8.80 2.94
N TYR A 100 -4.08 8.48 4.20
CA TYR A 100 -5.09 9.14 5.02
C TYR A 100 -4.65 9.27 6.49
N LEU A 101 -5.32 10.15 7.21
CA LEU A 101 -5.13 10.42 8.63
C LEU A 101 -6.50 10.60 9.30
N LEU A 102 -6.62 10.21 10.56
CA LEU A 102 -7.82 10.38 11.37
C LEU A 102 -7.45 11.21 12.61
N LEU A 103 -7.96 12.43 12.68
CA LEU A 103 -7.75 13.33 13.83
C LEU A 103 -9.00 13.36 14.70
N LYS A 104 -8.86 13.05 15.99
CA LYS A 104 -9.97 13.10 16.95
C LYS A 104 -10.26 14.54 17.35
N ILE A 105 -11.53 14.94 17.34
CA ILE A 105 -11.96 16.30 17.70
C ILE A 105 -11.70 16.59 19.20
N LYS A 106 -11.71 15.56 20.06
CA LYS A 106 -11.32 15.69 21.47
C LYS A 106 -9.91 16.25 21.65
N GLY A 107 -9.00 16.03 20.69
CA GLY A 107 -7.63 16.53 20.73
C GLY A 107 -7.45 17.94 20.18
N ALA A 108 -8.52 18.63 19.78
CA ALA A 108 -8.45 19.98 19.26
C ALA A 108 -8.19 21.01 20.38
N GLN A 109 -7.25 21.91 20.15
CA GLN A 109 -6.95 23.00 21.08
C GLN A 109 -8.09 24.03 21.05
N THR A 110 -8.69 24.34 22.21
CA THR A 110 -9.70 25.40 22.29
C THR A 110 -8.98 26.72 22.57
N ILE A 111 -9.08 27.68 21.66
CA ILE A 111 -8.34 28.96 21.72
C ILE A 111 -9.36 30.09 21.76
N ASN A 112 -9.14 31.05 22.65
CA ASN A 112 -9.90 32.30 22.63
C ASN A 112 -9.26 33.28 21.62
N PRO A 113 -10.03 33.93 20.75
CA PRO A 113 -9.48 34.86 19.75
C PRO A 113 -8.66 36.01 20.35
N THR A 114 -8.88 36.33 21.63
CA THR A 114 -8.21 37.40 22.38
C THR A 114 -6.98 36.95 23.18
N SER A 115 -6.70 35.64 23.27
CA SER A 115 -5.52 35.12 23.98
C SER A 115 -4.34 34.93 23.02
N ASN A 116 -3.13 35.25 23.50
CA ASN A 116 -1.87 35.00 22.77
C ASN A 116 -1.41 33.53 22.93
N ASP A 117 -2.36 32.59 22.92
CA ASP A 117 -2.04 31.18 23.14
C ASP A 117 -1.20 30.64 21.98
N ARG A 118 -0.14 29.90 22.33
CA ARG A 118 0.71 29.26 21.35
C ARG A 118 -0.08 28.14 20.67
N ILE A 119 -0.23 28.25 19.34
CA ILE A 119 -0.86 27.22 18.52
C ILE A 119 0.08 26.03 18.42
N GLU A 120 -0.36 24.87 18.89
CA GLU A 120 0.42 23.64 18.80
C GLU A 120 0.36 23.08 17.37
N ASN A 121 1.53 22.92 16.75
CA ASN A 121 1.68 22.31 15.43
C ASN A 121 2.24 20.91 15.61
N ILE A 122 1.52 19.90 15.14
CA ILE A 122 1.88 18.49 15.32
C ILE A 122 2.12 17.86 13.95
N SER A 123 3.22 17.12 13.82
CA SER A 123 3.53 16.32 12.62
C SER A 123 2.81 14.97 12.68
N TYR A 124 2.08 14.64 11.63
CA TYR A 124 1.37 13.37 11.49
C TYR A 124 1.80 12.62 10.23
N LYS A 125 2.15 11.35 10.40
CA LYS A 125 2.46 10.44 9.29
C LYS A 125 1.16 9.92 8.65
N LEU A 126 1.07 10.00 7.32
CA LEU A 126 -0.06 9.43 6.57
C LEU A 126 -0.04 7.91 6.60
N ILE A 127 -1.19 7.32 6.87
CA ILE A 127 -1.43 5.88 6.93
C ILE A 127 -1.87 5.38 5.54
N GLY A 128 -1.49 4.16 5.19
CA GLY A 128 -1.91 3.49 3.95
C GLY A 128 -1.07 3.85 2.72
N SER A 129 0.07 4.52 2.91
CA SER A 129 1.08 4.70 1.86
C SER A 129 1.89 3.41 1.67
N LYS A 130 2.02 2.94 0.42
CA LYS A 130 2.74 1.70 0.11
C LYS A 130 4.26 1.86 0.08
N ASN A 131 4.78 3.03 -0.30
CA ASN A 131 6.19 3.18 -0.67
C ASN A 131 6.91 4.42 -0.08
N CYS A 132 6.21 5.34 0.59
CA CYS A 132 6.82 6.58 1.10
C CYS A 132 6.23 7.00 2.46
N SER A 133 7.03 7.53 3.36
CA SER A 133 6.55 8.16 4.59
C SER A 133 6.20 9.63 4.32
N TYR A 134 4.92 9.90 4.04
CA TYR A 134 4.42 11.27 3.93
C TYR A 134 4.05 11.79 5.32
N GLU A 135 4.46 13.00 5.65
CA GLU A 135 4.14 13.67 6.91
C GLU A 135 3.43 15.00 6.64
N LEU A 136 2.44 15.32 7.47
CA LEU A 136 1.70 16.58 7.43
C LEU A 136 1.83 17.28 8.77
N ASN A 137 2.29 18.54 8.75
CA ASN A 137 2.28 19.42 9.90
C ASN A 137 0.93 20.15 9.97
N LEU A 138 0.14 19.78 10.97
CA LEU A 138 -1.24 20.20 11.12
C LEU A 138 -1.43 20.88 12.48
N SER A 139 -2.36 21.82 12.55
CA SER A 139 -2.93 22.30 13.80
C SER A 139 -4.46 22.25 13.73
N LEU A 140 -5.07 21.70 14.78
CA LEU A 140 -6.51 21.56 14.90
C LEU A 140 -6.97 22.40 16.08
N ARG A 141 -7.78 23.42 15.81
CA ARG A 141 -8.27 24.34 16.83
C ARG A 141 -9.78 24.56 16.76
N ILE A 142 -10.34 24.97 17.90
CA ILE A 142 -11.72 25.37 18.04
C ILE A 142 -11.71 26.83 18.53
N GLU A 143 -12.34 27.71 17.76
CA GLU A 143 -12.49 29.13 18.07
C GLU A 143 -13.95 29.48 18.32
N ASP A 144 -14.17 30.46 19.19
CA ASP A 144 -15.47 31.02 19.50
C ASP A 144 -15.74 32.22 18.59
N LEU A 145 -16.91 32.24 17.93
CA LEU A 145 -17.37 33.40 17.20
C LEU A 145 -17.91 34.42 18.22
N ASN A 146 -17.11 35.45 18.51
CA ASN A 146 -17.57 36.60 19.29
C ASN A 146 -18.25 37.60 18.34
N ASP A 147 -19.55 37.85 18.54
CA ASP A 147 -20.43 38.72 17.74
C ASP A 147 -20.11 40.24 17.79
N LYS A 148 -18.84 40.64 17.68
CA LYS A 148 -18.48 42.08 17.65
C LYS A 148 -17.90 42.59 16.34
N THR A 149 -17.88 41.78 15.28
CA THR A 149 -17.47 42.25 13.95
C THR A 149 -18.29 41.61 12.84
N ILE A 150 -19.56 42.01 12.75
CA ILE A 150 -20.35 41.86 11.51
C ILE A 150 -20.82 43.27 11.12
N GLU A 151 -19.94 43.98 10.41
CA GLU A 151 -20.36 44.92 9.37
C GLU A 151 -19.16 45.19 8.46
N ARG A 152 -18.94 44.28 7.50
CA ARG A 152 -18.51 44.66 6.15
C ARG A 152 -18.66 43.46 5.22
N SER A 153 -19.64 43.59 4.34
CA SER A 153 -19.82 42.76 3.14
C SER A 153 -18.54 42.67 2.31
N PRO A 154 -18.34 41.57 1.55
CA PRO A 154 -17.16 41.40 0.72
C PRO A 154 -17.28 42.20 -0.58
N GLU A 155 -16.49 43.27 -0.71
CA GLU A 155 -16.22 43.87 -2.01
C GLU A 155 -15.12 43.13 -2.76
N LYS A 156 -15.34 43.04 -4.06
CA LYS A 156 -14.67 42.21 -5.04
C LYS A 156 -13.18 42.54 -5.16
N ILE A 157 -12.38 41.48 -5.21
CA ILE A 157 -10.96 41.52 -5.59
C ILE A 157 -10.82 41.93 -7.06
N LYS A 158 -10.05 42.99 -7.33
CA LYS A 158 -9.25 43.15 -8.55
C LYS A 158 -7.83 43.60 -8.17
N ASN A 159 -6.88 42.98 -8.86
CA ASN A 159 -5.43 42.95 -8.64
C ASN A 159 -4.74 44.33 -8.76
N SER A 160 -3.63 44.54 -8.03
CA SER A 160 -2.28 44.81 -8.59
C SER A 160 -1.22 45.16 -7.53
N SER A 161 -0.11 44.42 -7.57
CA SER A 161 1.31 44.82 -7.42
C SER A 161 1.83 45.72 -6.26
N LEU A 162 2.84 45.15 -5.58
CA LEU A 162 4.13 45.72 -5.17
C LEU A 162 4.25 46.70 -3.97
N ILE A 163 5.20 46.32 -3.08
CA ILE A 163 6.22 47.13 -2.39
C ILE A 163 6.00 47.54 -0.91
N ASN A 164 6.96 47.05 -0.11
CA ASN A 164 7.59 47.53 1.14
C ASN A 164 6.78 47.83 2.40
N ASN A 165 7.03 47.00 3.42
CA ASN A 165 6.61 47.22 4.80
C ASN A 165 7.83 47.57 5.68
N LYS A 166 8.19 48.87 5.73
CA LYS A 166 8.75 49.50 6.94
C LYS A 166 7.55 50.17 7.61
N ASN A 167 7.02 49.60 8.68
CA ASN A 167 6.22 50.29 9.71
C ASN A 167 5.81 49.28 10.80
N LYS A 168 6.67 49.10 11.80
CA LYS A 168 6.34 48.37 13.04
C LYS A 168 6.95 49.01 14.28
N ILE A 169 6.92 50.34 14.36
CA ILE A 169 7.50 51.10 15.50
C ILE A 169 6.54 52.15 16.09
N ILE A 170 5.44 52.52 15.43
CA ILE A 170 4.61 53.67 15.87
C ILE A 170 3.41 53.30 16.78
N GLU A 171 3.20 52.02 17.11
CA GLU A 171 2.00 51.63 17.88
C GLU A 171 2.18 51.57 19.41
N ASN A 172 3.40 51.80 19.92
CA ASN A 172 3.69 51.67 21.36
C ASN A 172 3.81 52.99 22.14
N CYS A 173 3.64 54.15 21.50
CA CYS A 173 3.78 55.46 22.15
C CYS A 173 2.45 56.16 22.49
N LEU A 174 1.29 55.64 22.08
CA LEU A 174 0.00 56.32 22.24
C LEU A 174 -0.87 55.82 23.41
N LYS A 175 -0.38 54.91 24.26
CA LYS A 175 -1.15 54.31 25.36
C LYS A 175 -0.83 54.83 26.78
N LYS A 176 -0.12 55.95 26.92
CA LYS A 176 0.28 56.50 28.25
C LYS A 176 -0.02 57.98 28.47
N ILE A 177 -1.02 58.55 27.80
CA ILE A 177 -1.44 59.96 28.03
C ILE A 177 -2.95 60.04 28.29
N ASN A 178 -3.48 59.18 29.17
CA ASN A 178 -4.90 59.23 29.48
C ASN A 178 -5.22 58.91 30.94
N ASP A 179 -4.44 59.48 31.86
CA ASP A 179 -4.79 59.57 33.29
C ASP A 179 -4.31 60.92 33.81
N ASN A 180 -5.20 61.92 33.82
CA ASN A 180 -5.21 63.06 34.75
C ASN A 180 -6.49 63.87 34.51
N LYS A 181 -7.56 63.44 35.19
CA LYS A 181 -8.77 64.24 35.41
C LYS A 181 -8.83 64.65 36.89
N HIS A 182 -9.28 65.88 37.10
CA HIS A 182 -9.80 66.48 38.34
C HIS A 182 -8.84 66.79 39.49
N PHE A 183 -8.49 68.08 39.60
CA PHE A 183 -8.56 68.83 40.86
C PHE A 183 -9.13 70.22 40.53
N GLU A 184 -10.44 70.40 40.71
CA GLU A 184 -11.02 71.71 41.03
C GLU A 184 -10.97 71.78 42.56
N GLU A 185 -10.10 72.62 43.09
CA GLU A 185 -10.11 73.01 44.50
C GLU A 185 -10.91 74.31 44.61
N ASP A 186 -12.10 74.20 45.21
CA ASP A 186 -12.90 75.32 45.67
C ASP A 186 -12.10 76.12 46.70
N ILE A 187 -11.72 77.35 46.37
CA ILE A 187 -11.25 78.32 47.35
C ILE A 187 -12.49 78.97 47.96
N GLU A 188 -13.01 78.37 49.03
CA GLU A 188 -13.99 78.98 49.91
C GLU A 188 -13.30 80.11 50.69
N MET A 189 -13.49 81.35 50.24
CA MET A 189 -13.14 82.54 51.00
C MET A 189 -14.17 82.74 52.12
N ASP A 190 -13.80 82.32 53.33
CA ASP A 190 -14.50 82.69 54.57
C ASP A 190 -14.37 84.21 54.81
N LEU A 191 -15.40 84.96 54.39
CA LEU A 191 -15.64 86.34 54.81
C LEU A 191 -16.23 86.33 56.23
N PRO A 192 -15.65 87.05 57.21
CA PRO A 192 -16.28 87.19 58.51
C PRO A 192 -17.59 87.97 58.39
N LYS A 193 -18.62 87.38 58.99
CA LYS A 193 -19.99 87.88 59.10
C LYS A 193 -20.02 89.32 59.62
N SER A 194 -20.60 90.20 58.81
CA SER A 194 -21.11 91.50 59.22
C SER A 194 -22.30 91.29 60.16
N ASP A 195 -22.16 91.68 61.42
CA ASP A 195 -23.28 91.93 62.33
C ASP A 195 -22.85 92.94 63.40
N VAL A 196 -23.01 94.25 63.15
CA VAL A 196 -23.31 95.23 64.21
C VAL A 196 -24.15 96.37 63.62
N ASN A 197 -25.44 96.31 63.94
CA ASN A 197 -26.34 97.46 64.10
C ASN A 197 -25.67 98.58 64.90
N MET A 198 -25.66 99.82 64.38
CA MET A 198 -25.81 101.03 65.18
C MET A 198 -26.15 102.21 64.25
N LEU A 199 -27.44 102.36 63.98
CA LEU A 199 -28.01 103.61 63.48
C LEU A 199 -28.47 104.39 64.72
N GLU A 200 -27.58 105.18 65.32
CA GLU A 200 -27.97 106.14 66.34
C GLU A 200 -27.74 107.57 65.84
N LYS A 201 -28.84 108.31 65.82
CA LYS A 201 -28.98 109.72 65.49
C LYS A 201 -28.11 110.57 66.42
N ILE A 202 -27.36 111.51 65.87
CA ILE A 202 -27.06 112.78 66.56
C ILE A 202 -27.25 113.93 65.57
N ASN A 203 -28.27 114.74 65.83
CA ASN A 203 -28.48 116.04 65.20
C ASN A 203 -27.82 117.12 66.07
N ILE A 204 -26.94 117.92 65.44
CA ILE A 204 -26.76 119.38 65.54
C ILE A 204 -26.53 120.01 66.94
N SER A 205 -25.34 120.60 67.14
CA SER A 205 -25.21 122.08 67.23
C SER A 205 -23.73 122.53 67.13
N PRO A 206 -23.42 123.60 66.37
CA PRO A 206 -22.09 124.18 66.28
C PRO A 206 -21.95 125.34 67.29
N GLU A 207 -21.11 125.18 68.30
CA GLU A 207 -20.70 126.31 69.14
C GLU A 207 -19.24 126.17 69.60
N LYS A 208 -18.40 126.99 68.95
CA LYS A 208 -17.17 127.61 69.44
C LYS A 208 -16.51 126.99 70.68
N TYR A 209 -15.40 126.28 70.47
CA TYR A 209 -14.19 126.43 71.29
C TYR A 209 -12.97 126.12 70.41
N GLU A 210 -12.42 127.17 69.81
CA GLU A 210 -11.00 127.20 69.45
C GLU A 210 -10.22 127.02 70.76
N GLN A 211 -9.38 125.97 70.83
CA GLN A 211 -8.32 125.66 71.83
C GLN A 211 -8.28 124.20 72.36
N GLN A 212 -8.68 123.20 71.55
CA GLN A 212 -8.37 121.78 71.86
C GLN A 212 -7.91 120.96 70.64
N TYR A 213 -7.46 121.62 69.56
CA TYR A 213 -7.10 120.95 68.31
C TYR A 213 -5.66 120.39 68.26
N GLU A 214 -4.80 120.65 69.25
CA GLU A 214 -3.42 120.13 69.26
C GLU A 214 -3.26 118.80 70.00
N CYS A 215 -4.14 118.46 70.95
CA CYS A 215 -3.98 117.23 71.77
C CYS A 215 -4.74 116.02 71.19
N ASN A 216 -5.88 116.23 70.52
CA ASN A 216 -6.69 115.13 69.95
C ASN A 216 -6.10 114.58 68.63
N PHE A 217 -5.41 115.42 67.86
CA PHE A 217 -4.71 115.03 66.63
C PHE A 217 -3.53 114.09 66.94
N ASN A 218 -2.79 114.36 68.02
CA ASN A 218 -1.63 113.56 68.43
C ASN A 218 -2.06 112.14 68.88
N VAL A 219 -3.17 112.00 69.61
CA VAL A 219 -3.70 110.70 70.00
C VAL A 219 -4.23 109.90 68.80
N GLN A 220 -4.89 110.55 67.85
CA GLN A 220 -5.34 109.90 66.61
C GLN A 220 -4.16 109.48 65.72
N GLN A 221 -3.11 110.30 65.64
CA GLN A 221 -1.92 110.00 64.87
C GLN A 221 -1.14 108.82 65.46
N ASN A 222 -0.99 108.75 66.78
CA ASN A 222 -0.38 107.59 67.45
C ASN A 222 -1.15 106.29 67.19
N PHE A 223 -2.48 106.34 67.14
CA PHE A 223 -3.30 105.17 66.81
C PHE A 223 -3.16 104.75 65.33
N ILE A 224 -3.06 105.72 64.42
CA ILE A 224 -2.78 105.45 62.99
C ILE A 224 -1.39 104.82 62.83
N GLU A 225 -0.37 105.38 63.50
CA GLU A 225 0.99 104.82 63.49
C GLU A 225 1.03 103.40 64.05
N GLU A 226 0.31 103.11 65.15
CA GLU A 226 0.22 101.75 65.70
C GLU A 226 -0.48 100.76 64.75
N LEU A 227 -1.51 101.21 64.02
CA LEU A 227 -2.18 100.40 62.99
C LEU A 227 -1.31 100.17 61.75
N GLU A 228 -0.53 101.16 61.34
CA GLU A 228 0.47 101.04 60.26
C GLU A 228 1.57 100.04 60.66
N ASP A 229 2.11 100.16 61.87
CA ASP A 229 3.06 99.21 62.46
C ASP A 229 2.49 97.79 62.53
N TRP A 230 1.22 97.65 62.93
CA TRP A 230 0.55 96.35 63.00
C TRP A 230 0.38 95.74 61.61
N LYS A 231 -0.04 96.54 60.63
CA LYS A 231 -0.19 96.13 59.23
C LYS A 231 1.15 95.67 58.65
N ASP A 232 2.23 96.42 58.90
CA ASP A 232 3.56 96.06 58.43
C ASP A 232 4.05 94.77 59.08
N LYS A 233 3.82 94.58 60.39
CA LYS A 233 4.10 93.31 61.09
C LYS A 233 3.33 92.14 60.48
N GLN A 234 2.04 92.32 60.18
CA GLN A 234 1.24 91.27 59.53
C GLN A 234 1.71 90.97 58.11
N MET A 235 2.09 91.99 57.35
CA MET A 235 2.60 91.82 55.99
C MET A 235 3.93 91.08 55.97
N ILE A 236 4.84 91.36 56.92
CA ILE A 236 6.10 90.62 57.08
C ILE A 236 5.81 89.14 57.41
N LEU A 237 4.94 88.87 58.39
CA LEU A 237 4.58 87.50 58.77
C LEU A 237 3.93 86.71 57.63
N PHE A 238 3.08 87.37 56.83
CA PHE A 238 2.47 86.76 55.65
C PHE A 238 3.52 86.44 54.58
N ASN A 239 4.40 87.39 54.26
CA ASN A 239 5.46 87.19 53.27
C ASN A 239 6.44 86.08 53.68
N GLU A 240 6.80 86.00 54.96
CA GLU A 240 7.65 84.94 55.48
C GLU A 240 6.96 83.57 55.38
N LYS A 241 5.68 83.47 55.78
CA LYS A 241 4.90 82.23 55.61
C LYS A 241 4.77 81.81 54.15
N MET A 242 4.54 82.75 53.24
CA MET A 242 4.48 82.49 51.80
C MET A 242 5.81 81.97 51.27
N LYS A 243 6.92 82.60 51.66
CA LYS A 243 8.26 82.19 51.27
C LYS A 243 8.60 80.78 51.77
N ILE A 244 8.24 80.45 53.02
CA ILE A 244 8.42 79.10 53.57
C ILE A 244 7.63 78.06 52.75
N LYS A 245 6.37 78.35 52.39
CA LYS A 245 5.56 77.45 51.55
C LYS A 245 6.16 77.27 50.16
N GLU A 246 6.65 78.34 49.54
CA GLU A 246 7.32 78.28 48.24
C GLU A 246 8.58 77.41 48.31
N GLU A 247 9.43 77.61 49.31
CA GLU A 247 10.64 76.80 49.52
C GLU A 247 10.31 75.32 49.76
N GLN A 248 9.24 75.02 50.50
CA GLN A 248 8.76 73.65 50.71
C GLN A 248 8.31 73.00 49.40
N LEU A 249 7.49 73.68 48.60
CA LEU A 249 7.02 73.15 47.31
C LEU A 249 8.17 72.95 46.32
N LEU A 250 9.13 73.88 46.26
CA LEU A 250 10.32 73.74 45.42
C LEU A 250 11.17 72.54 45.86
N LYS A 251 11.32 72.33 47.16
CA LYS A 251 12.04 71.18 47.71
C LYS A 251 11.35 69.86 47.38
N GLU A 252 10.03 69.79 47.54
CA GLU A 252 9.23 68.62 47.17
C GLU A 252 9.29 68.32 45.68
N PHE A 253 9.15 69.34 44.84
CA PHE A 253 9.27 69.21 43.39
C PHE A 253 10.66 68.72 42.98
N ASN A 254 11.71 69.30 43.53
CA ASN A 254 13.09 68.89 43.24
C ASN A 254 13.37 67.45 43.69
N ASN A 255 12.86 67.06 44.87
CA ASN A 255 12.97 65.67 45.36
C ASN A 255 12.22 64.70 44.46
N LYS A 256 10.98 65.03 44.04
CA LYS A 256 10.20 64.20 43.12
C LYS A 256 10.90 64.07 41.77
N TRP A 257 11.40 65.17 41.22
CA TRP A 257 12.16 65.17 39.97
C TRP A 257 13.44 64.32 40.07
N SER A 258 14.19 64.44 41.17
CA SER A 258 15.39 63.62 41.42
C SER A 258 15.05 62.13 41.52
N ASN A 259 13.98 61.78 42.22
CA ASN A 259 13.51 60.40 42.37
C ASN A 259 13.04 59.80 41.04
N ASP A 260 12.23 60.55 40.26
CA ASP A 260 11.75 60.09 38.96
C ASP A 260 12.90 59.90 37.97
N ARG A 261 13.88 60.82 37.96
CA ARG A 261 15.10 60.69 37.17
C ARG A 261 15.88 59.44 37.53
N LYS A 262 16.12 59.21 38.83
CA LYS A 262 16.84 58.02 39.31
C LYS A 262 16.11 56.73 38.92
N ARG A 263 14.78 56.68 39.09
CA ARG A 263 13.97 55.50 38.68
C ARG A 263 14.16 55.19 37.20
N ILE A 264 14.12 56.20 36.33
CA ILE A 264 14.29 56.02 34.88
C ILE A 264 15.72 55.56 34.55
N GLU A 265 16.74 56.14 35.21
CA GLU A 265 18.14 55.73 35.03
C GLU A 265 18.36 54.26 35.47
N ASP A 266 17.74 53.83 36.57
CA ASP A 266 17.80 52.45 37.06
C ASP A 266 17.09 51.48 36.09
N GLU A 267 15.89 51.84 35.60
CA GLU A 267 15.14 51.06 34.60
C GLU A 267 15.92 50.92 33.28
N LEU A 268 16.55 52.00 32.82
CA LEU A 268 17.37 52.00 31.61
C LEU A 268 18.61 51.13 31.80
N THR A 269 19.29 51.25 32.95
CA THR A 269 20.48 50.45 33.28
C THR A 269 20.12 48.96 33.33
N TYR A 270 18.99 48.62 33.95
CA TYR A 270 18.47 47.26 33.97
C TYR A 270 18.19 46.74 32.55
N ALA A 271 17.46 47.50 31.73
CA ALA A 271 17.17 47.12 30.35
C ALA A 271 18.45 46.94 29.52
N MET A 272 19.42 47.84 29.66
CA MET A 272 20.70 47.76 28.95
C MET A 272 21.53 46.54 29.38
N SER A 273 21.52 46.20 30.67
CA SER A 273 22.18 44.98 31.18
C SER A 273 21.53 43.71 30.61
N LYS A 274 20.19 43.68 30.50
CA LYS A 274 19.45 42.56 29.90
C LYS A 274 19.74 42.42 28.41
N CYS A 275 19.78 43.53 27.66
CA CYS A 275 20.17 43.52 26.26
C CYS A 275 21.60 43.02 26.06
N LYS A 276 22.53 43.42 26.94
CA LYS A 276 23.92 42.94 26.91
C LYS A 276 24.01 41.44 27.18
N ALA A 277 23.28 40.92 28.16
CA ALA A 277 23.22 39.49 28.43
C ALA A 277 22.68 38.70 27.22
N LEU A 278 21.57 39.16 26.63
CA LEU A 278 21.00 38.55 25.43
C LEU A 278 21.97 38.59 24.23
N ALA A 279 22.71 39.68 24.02
CA ALA A 279 23.72 39.76 22.98
C ALA A 279 24.83 38.71 23.20
N THR A 280 25.34 38.58 24.44
CA THR A 280 26.37 37.57 24.74
C THR A 280 25.87 36.14 24.56
N ASP A 281 24.60 35.87 24.83
CA ASP A 281 24.01 34.54 24.62
C ASP A 281 23.77 34.24 23.14
N LEU A 282 23.40 35.25 22.35
CA LEU A 282 23.27 35.15 20.90
C LEU A 282 24.63 34.86 20.25
N ASP A 283 25.68 35.54 20.68
CA ASP A 283 27.05 35.29 20.20
C ASP A 283 27.49 33.85 20.51
N LYS A 284 27.27 33.38 21.74
CA LYS A 284 27.54 31.98 22.12
C LYS A 284 26.75 30.97 21.29
N MET A 285 25.48 31.24 21.00
CA MET A 285 24.67 30.37 20.13
C MET A 285 25.15 30.39 18.68
N SER A 286 25.55 31.56 18.18
CA SER A 286 26.14 31.72 16.85
C SER A 286 27.43 30.88 16.71
N ASP A 287 28.31 30.92 17.70
CA ASP A 287 29.55 30.14 17.67
C ASP A 287 29.30 28.63 17.74
N LYS A 288 28.36 28.17 18.58
CA LYS A 288 27.91 26.77 18.59
C LYS A 288 27.30 26.33 17.26
N LEU A 289 26.61 27.23 16.55
CA LEU A 289 26.05 26.94 15.25
C LEU A 289 27.15 26.77 14.21
N LYS A 290 28.16 27.65 14.19
CA LYS A 290 29.34 27.53 13.33
C LYS A 290 30.11 26.23 13.58
N GLU A 291 30.28 25.85 14.84
CA GLU A 291 30.91 24.57 15.20
C GLU A 291 30.13 23.37 14.65
N ARG A 292 28.80 23.37 14.83
CA ARG A 292 27.94 22.32 14.26
C ARG A 292 28.00 22.27 12.74
N ASP A 293 28.02 23.43 12.08
CA ASP A 293 28.11 23.52 10.63
C ASP A 293 29.43 22.94 10.12
N ALA A 294 30.55 23.22 10.80
CA ALA A 294 31.85 22.61 10.51
C ALA A 294 31.84 21.08 10.70
N ILE A 295 31.21 20.58 11.77
CA ILE A 295 31.08 19.14 12.03
C ILE A 295 30.22 18.46 10.95
N VAL A 296 29.11 19.07 10.54
CA VAL A 296 28.24 18.55 9.48
C VAL A 296 28.99 18.51 8.16
N THR A 297 29.65 19.60 7.78
CA THR A 297 30.46 19.68 6.55
C THR A 297 31.55 18.59 6.53
N ALA A 298 32.24 18.35 7.64
CA ALA A 298 33.24 17.29 7.74
C ALA A 298 32.64 15.88 7.59
N LYS A 299 31.44 15.64 8.14
CA LYS A 299 30.73 14.37 7.98
C LYS A 299 30.24 14.16 6.56
N GLU A 300 29.73 15.19 5.90
CA GLU A 300 29.30 15.16 4.50
C GLU A 300 30.48 14.81 3.58
N LEU A 301 31.64 15.44 3.81
CA LEU A 301 32.86 15.14 3.05
C LEU A 301 33.31 13.69 3.26
N LYS A 302 33.29 13.19 4.49
CA LYS A 302 33.62 11.78 4.78
C LYS A 302 32.67 10.81 4.07
N LEU A 303 31.37 11.08 4.09
CA LEU A 303 30.37 10.28 3.40
C LEU A 303 30.57 10.33 1.87
N ALA A 304 30.91 11.49 1.31
CA ALA A 304 31.24 11.62 -0.10
C ALA A 304 32.46 10.78 -0.48
N CYS A 305 33.55 10.83 0.30
CA CYS A 305 34.73 10.00 0.05
C CYS A 305 34.42 8.49 0.16
N GLN A 306 33.58 8.08 1.12
CA GLN A 306 33.16 6.69 1.26
C GLN A 306 32.32 6.23 0.07
N LYS A 307 31.39 7.07 -0.40
CA LYS A 307 30.59 6.82 -1.58
C LYS A 307 31.49 6.65 -2.81
N ASP A 308 32.41 7.58 -3.05
CA ASP A 308 33.33 7.51 -4.20
C ASP A 308 34.21 6.26 -4.15
N SER A 309 34.64 5.83 -2.97
CA SER A 309 35.37 4.57 -2.79
C SER A 309 34.51 3.36 -3.16
N LEU A 310 33.25 3.34 -2.70
CA LEU A 310 32.32 2.24 -3.00
C LEU A 310 31.98 2.19 -4.49
N ASP A 311 31.72 3.34 -5.11
CA ASP A 311 31.45 3.46 -6.54
C ASP A 311 32.64 2.97 -7.37
N LYS A 312 33.89 3.29 -6.98
CA LYS A 312 35.10 2.75 -7.63
C LYS A 312 35.19 1.23 -7.52
N THR A 313 34.92 0.67 -6.34
CA THR A 313 34.94 -0.80 -6.16
C THR A 313 33.85 -1.49 -6.97
N TYR A 314 32.65 -0.91 -7.00
CA TYR A 314 31.52 -1.41 -7.77
C TYR A 314 31.78 -1.36 -9.28
N PHE A 315 32.32 -0.23 -9.76
CA PHE A 315 32.72 -0.08 -11.16
C PHE A 315 33.79 -1.10 -11.55
N GLY A 316 34.81 -1.31 -10.69
CA GLY A 316 35.84 -2.33 -10.92
C GLY A 316 35.26 -3.75 -11.00
N LEU A 317 34.30 -4.09 -10.13
CA LEU A 317 33.63 -5.40 -10.17
C LEU A 317 32.83 -5.59 -11.46
N ILE A 318 32.05 -4.59 -11.87
CA ILE A 318 31.30 -4.62 -13.14
C ILE A 318 32.26 -4.81 -14.31
N GLN A 319 33.34 -4.03 -14.36
CA GLN A 319 34.30 -4.11 -15.46
C GLN A 319 34.97 -5.48 -15.52
N ASN A 320 35.31 -6.08 -14.37
CA ASN A 320 35.84 -7.42 -14.31
C ASN A 320 34.83 -8.45 -14.85
N VAL A 321 33.58 -8.43 -14.37
CA VAL A 321 32.52 -9.33 -14.86
C VAL A 321 32.29 -9.16 -16.37
N GLN A 322 32.29 -7.93 -16.87
CA GLN A 322 32.16 -7.66 -18.30
C GLN A 322 33.33 -8.23 -19.10
N SER A 323 34.57 -8.06 -18.62
CA SER A 323 35.76 -8.62 -19.27
C SER A 323 35.78 -10.15 -19.25
N SER A 324 35.41 -10.77 -18.14
CA SER A 324 35.31 -12.23 -18.00
C SER A 324 34.21 -12.80 -18.89
N ASN A 325 33.04 -12.16 -18.94
CA ASN A 325 31.96 -12.56 -19.86
C ASN A 325 32.40 -12.39 -21.32
N ALA A 326 33.10 -11.30 -21.67
CA ALA A 326 33.59 -11.11 -23.03
C ALA A 326 34.59 -12.21 -23.43
N GLN A 327 35.48 -12.62 -22.52
CA GLN A 327 36.38 -13.75 -22.73
C GLN A 327 35.61 -15.06 -22.93
N LEU A 328 34.65 -15.37 -22.05
CA LEU A 328 33.83 -16.58 -22.17
C LEU A 328 33.01 -16.63 -23.46
N ILE A 329 32.43 -15.51 -23.87
CA ILE A 329 31.70 -15.39 -25.15
C ILE A 329 32.66 -15.67 -26.31
N ASN A 330 33.87 -15.11 -26.28
CA ASN A 330 34.86 -15.34 -27.33
C ASN A 330 35.31 -16.81 -27.40
N GLU A 331 35.55 -17.44 -26.25
CA GLU A 331 35.85 -18.88 -26.16
C GLU A 331 34.71 -19.75 -26.69
N LEU A 332 33.46 -19.42 -26.34
CA LEU A 332 32.28 -20.14 -26.83
C LEU A 332 32.15 -20.00 -28.35
N ASN A 333 32.31 -18.79 -28.88
CA ASN A 333 32.25 -18.52 -30.31
C ASN A 333 33.34 -19.29 -31.07
N ASN A 334 34.57 -19.36 -30.54
CA ASN A 334 35.64 -20.16 -31.15
C ASN A 334 35.29 -21.65 -31.19
N LYS A 335 34.69 -22.20 -30.11
CA LYS A 335 34.22 -23.60 -30.08
C LYS A 335 33.06 -23.85 -31.04
N VAL A 336 32.12 -22.93 -31.14
CA VAL A 336 31.02 -23.01 -32.12
C VAL A 336 31.58 -23.07 -33.53
N PHE A 337 32.51 -22.16 -33.85
CA PHE A 337 33.17 -22.13 -35.16
C PHE A 337 33.91 -23.45 -35.45
N GLU A 338 34.63 -24.03 -34.48
CA GLU A 338 35.30 -25.32 -34.63
C GLU A 338 34.31 -26.49 -34.84
N MET A 339 33.16 -26.45 -34.16
CA MET A 339 32.12 -27.48 -34.32
C MET A 339 31.40 -27.34 -35.66
N GLU A 340 31.17 -26.11 -36.15
CA GLU A 340 30.59 -25.84 -37.47
C GLU A 340 31.51 -26.33 -38.60
N THR A 341 32.82 -26.14 -38.49
CA THR A 341 33.77 -26.66 -39.49
C THR A 341 33.79 -28.19 -39.50
N LYS A 342 33.81 -28.84 -38.33
CA LYS A 342 33.70 -30.31 -38.21
C LYS A 342 32.39 -30.84 -38.77
N LEU A 343 31.28 -30.16 -38.52
CA LEU A 343 29.97 -30.52 -39.05
C LEU A 343 29.99 -30.47 -40.59
N TYR A 344 30.50 -29.38 -41.15
CA TYR A 344 30.62 -29.21 -42.59
C TYR A 344 31.50 -30.29 -43.26
N GLU A 345 32.62 -30.64 -42.65
CA GLU A 345 33.48 -31.73 -43.11
C GLU A 345 32.77 -33.09 -43.04
N SER A 346 32.06 -33.37 -41.94
CA SER A 346 31.27 -34.59 -41.76
C SER A 346 30.14 -34.70 -42.77
N GLU A 347 29.44 -33.60 -43.04
CA GLU A 347 28.36 -33.53 -44.03
C GLU A 347 28.89 -33.77 -45.44
N LYS A 348 30.05 -33.17 -45.79
CA LYS A 348 30.75 -33.45 -47.05
C LYS A 348 31.13 -34.91 -47.20
N MET A 349 31.64 -35.54 -46.14
CA MET A 349 31.96 -36.98 -46.15
C MET A 349 30.71 -37.85 -46.28
N ASN A 350 29.61 -37.48 -45.63
CA ASN A 350 28.33 -38.20 -45.74
C ASN A 350 27.77 -38.15 -47.18
N ILE A 351 27.86 -36.99 -47.84
CA ILE A 351 27.49 -36.85 -49.25
C ILE A 351 28.33 -37.79 -50.13
N LEU A 352 29.64 -37.89 -49.90
CA LEU A 352 30.52 -38.81 -50.64
C LEU A 352 30.13 -40.27 -50.42
N LEU A 353 29.95 -40.68 -49.16
CA LEU A 353 29.53 -42.04 -48.82
C LEU A 353 28.15 -42.40 -49.40
N ARG A 354 27.21 -41.45 -49.46
CA ARG A 354 25.92 -41.65 -50.13
C ARG A 354 26.10 -41.91 -51.62
N LYS A 355 26.94 -41.13 -52.30
CA LYS A 355 27.26 -41.34 -53.73
C LYS A 355 27.90 -42.70 -53.97
N GLU A 356 28.87 -43.09 -53.13
CA GLU A 356 29.51 -44.42 -53.22
C GLU A 356 28.50 -45.56 -52.97
N ASN A 357 27.63 -45.42 -51.96
CA ASN A 357 26.57 -46.40 -51.71
C ASN A 357 25.57 -46.50 -52.88
N GLU A 358 25.23 -45.38 -53.52
CA GLU A 358 24.42 -45.40 -54.75
C GLU A 358 25.15 -46.13 -55.89
N GLU A 359 26.43 -45.85 -56.12
CA GLU A 359 27.23 -46.56 -57.13
C GLU A 359 27.32 -48.07 -56.84
N LEU A 360 27.56 -48.45 -55.57
CA LEU A 360 27.58 -49.84 -55.15
C LEU A 360 26.22 -50.51 -55.32
N LYS A 361 25.12 -49.81 -55.07
CA LYS A 361 23.76 -50.31 -55.32
C LYS A 361 23.52 -50.58 -56.80
N TYR A 362 24.03 -49.73 -57.70
CA TYR A 362 23.95 -49.97 -59.15
C TYR A 362 24.88 -51.12 -59.61
N LYS A 363 26.09 -51.23 -59.04
CA LYS A 363 27.04 -52.32 -59.38
C LYS A 363 26.58 -53.69 -58.85
N ASN A 364 26.03 -53.73 -57.64
CA ASN A 364 25.38 -54.92 -57.08
C ASN A 364 23.96 -55.06 -57.64
N ASN A 365 23.84 -55.18 -58.95
CA ASN A 365 22.58 -55.51 -59.65
C ASN A 365 22.10 -56.95 -59.34
N SER A 366 22.38 -57.45 -58.13
CA SER A 366 21.88 -58.66 -57.52
C SER A 366 20.36 -58.63 -57.42
N GLY A 367 19.71 -57.47 -57.36
CA GLY A 367 18.24 -57.38 -57.42
C GLY A 367 17.66 -57.91 -58.73
N LEU A 368 18.28 -57.59 -59.87
CA LEU A 368 17.87 -58.11 -61.19
C LEU A 368 18.19 -59.61 -61.31
N HIS A 369 19.35 -60.03 -60.81
CA HIS A 369 19.74 -61.44 -60.81
C HIS A 369 18.85 -62.30 -59.87
N VAL A 370 18.46 -61.76 -58.72
CA VAL A 370 17.53 -62.40 -57.77
C VAL A 370 16.14 -62.50 -58.38
N GLN A 371 15.63 -61.46 -59.05
CA GLN A 371 14.34 -61.56 -59.76
C GLN A 371 14.35 -62.57 -60.92
N GLU A 372 15.45 -62.68 -61.66
CA GLU A 372 15.61 -63.74 -62.67
C GLU A 372 15.63 -65.14 -62.05
N LEU A 373 16.35 -65.30 -60.93
CA LEU A 373 16.38 -66.55 -60.19
C LEU A 373 15.01 -66.91 -59.60
N GLU A 374 14.28 -65.96 -59.02
CA GLU A 374 12.91 -66.16 -58.53
C GLU A 374 11.98 -66.61 -59.66
N LYS A 375 12.06 -65.97 -60.82
CA LYS A 375 11.26 -66.34 -62.00
C LYS A 375 11.59 -67.74 -62.50
N THR A 376 12.87 -68.13 -62.51
CA THR A 376 13.27 -69.49 -62.90
C THR A 376 12.83 -70.54 -61.87
N ILE A 377 12.90 -70.23 -60.58
CA ILE A 377 12.41 -71.10 -59.49
C ILE A 377 10.89 -71.33 -59.65
N SER A 378 10.09 -70.28 -59.78
CA SER A 378 8.63 -70.44 -59.99
C SER A 378 8.30 -71.25 -61.26
N ASN A 379 9.09 -71.11 -62.32
CA ASN A 379 8.87 -71.89 -63.55
C ASN A 379 9.22 -73.38 -63.36
N LEU A 380 10.23 -73.69 -62.55
CA LEU A 380 10.59 -75.07 -62.20
C LEU A 380 9.57 -75.71 -61.26
N GLU A 381 9.06 -74.95 -60.28
CA GLU A 381 7.99 -75.41 -59.38
C GLU A 381 6.73 -75.77 -60.16
N ASN A 382 6.30 -74.93 -61.12
CA ASN A 382 5.15 -75.23 -61.98
C ASN A 382 5.36 -76.52 -62.81
N LYS A 383 6.56 -76.70 -63.40
CA LYS A 383 6.88 -77.94 -64.14
C LYS A 383 6.88 -79.17 -63.24
N LEU A 384 7.38 -79.03 -62.01
CA LEU A 384 7.38 -80.11 -61.04
C LEU A 384 5.95 -80.48 -60.62
N GLU A 385 5.09 -79.49 -60.43
CA GLU A 385 3.66 -79.69 -60.14
C GLU A 385 2.93 -80.34 -61.32
N GLU A 386 3.17 -79.92 -62.56
CA GLU A 386 2.63 -80.58 -63.76
C GLU A 386 3.10 -82.04 -63.90
N ALA A 387 4.38 -82.31 -63.63
CA ALA A 387 4.94 -83.66 -63.63
C ALA A 387 4.33 -84.52 -62.52
N ASN A 388 4.11 -83.94 -61.35
CA ASN A 388 3.46 -84.60 -60.22
C ASN A 388 2.00 -84.94 -60.53
N ASN A 389 1.25 -83.99 -61.11
CA ASN A 389 -0.13 -84.21 -61.56
C ASN A 389 -0.21 -85.28 -62.67
N SER A 390 0.74 -85.27 -63.60
CA SER A 390 0.86 -86.31 -64.63
C SER A 390 1.15 -87.68 -64.01
N CYS A 391 2.05 -87.75 -63.02
CA CYS A 391 2.37 -88.97 -62.28
C CYS A 391 1.14 -89.50 -61.53
N MET A 392 0.40 -88.62 -60.84
CA MET A 392 -0.85 -88.97 -60.15
C MET A 392 -1.92 -89.49 -61.13
N PHE A 393 -2.07 -88.86 -62.30
CA PHE A 393 -2.95 -89.35 -63.37
C PHE A 393 -2.58 -90.76 -63.84
N PHE A 394 -1.29 -91.02 -64.07
CA PHE A 394 -0.83 -92.37 -64.43
C PHE A 394 -1.05 -93.37 -63.30
N LYS A 395 -0.81 -92.97 -62.04
CA LYS A 395 -1.06 -93.80 -60.86
C LYS A 395 -2.54 -94.15 -60.74
N GLU A 396 -3.45 -93.20 -60.97
CA GLU A 396 -4.89 -93.43 -60.97
C GLU A 396 -5.34 -94.37 -62.11
N ARG A 397 -4.85 -94.15 -63.34
CA ARG A 397 -5.12 -95.06 -64.47
C ARG A 397 -4.59 -96.46 -64.22
N TRP A 398 -3.41 -96.57 -63.62
CA TRP A 398 -2.82 -97.85 -63.24
C TRP A 398 -3.68 -98.56 -62.20
N ILE A 399 -4.05 -97.87 -61.12
CA ILE A 399 -4.95 -98.39 -60.08
C ILE A 399 -6.30 -98.83 -60.68
N ALA A 400 -6.89 -98.04 -61.57
CA ALA A 400 -8.16 -98.38 -62.24
C ALA A 400 -8.03 -99.63 -63.14
N SER A 401 -6.91 -99.75 -63.85
CA SER A 401 -6.62 -100.90 -64.71
C SER A 401 -6.37 -102.17 -63.88
N VAL A 402 -5.58 -102.06 -62.80
CA VAL A 402 -5.36 -103.16 -61.84
C VAL A 402 -6.68 -103.59 -61.20
N ARG A 403 -7.54 -102.65 -60.79
CA ARG A 403 -8.88 -102.96 -60.26
C ARG A 403 -9.76 -103.69 -61.29
N LYS A 404 -9.72 -103.28 -62.57
CA LYS A 404 -10.43 -103.99 -63.66
C LYS A 404 -9.90 -105.41 -63.88
N ILE A 405 -8.57 -105.59 -63.90
CA ILE A 405 -7.95 -106.91 -63.99
C ILE A 405 -8.39 -107.77 -62.80
N ASN A 406 -8.36 -107.22 -61.59
CA ASN A 406 -8.76 -107.96 -60.39
C ASN A 406 -10.24 -108.34 -60.42
N GLN A 407 -11.13 -107.48 -60.94
CA GLN A 407 -12.54 -107.78 -61.19
C GLN A 407 -12.73 -108.90 -62.23
N ILE A 408 -11.92 -108.94 -63.28
CA ILE A 408 -11.94 -110.02 -64.28
C ILE A 408 -11.46 -111.32 -63.63
N CYS A 409 -10.36 -111.31 -62.86
CA CYS A 409 -9.86 -112.49 -62.16
C CYS A 409 -10.87 -113.02 -61.12
N THR A 410 -11.55 -112.15 -60.37
CA THR A 410 -12.60 -112.59 -59.42
C THR A 410 -13.84 -113.13 -60.13
N LYS A 411 -14.26 -112.55 -61.26
CA LYS A 411 -15.35 -113.12 -62.07
C LYS A 411 -14.98 -114.48 -62.70
N TYR A 412 -13.72 -114.65 -63.12
CA TYR A 412 -13.25 -115.90 -63.74
C TYR A 412 -13.01 -117.03 -62.72
N HIS A 413 -12.57 -116.69 -61.49
CA HIS A 413 -12.43 -117.66 -60.39
C HIS A 413 -13.74 -117.88 -59.60
N GLY A 414 -14.73 -116.98 -59.68
CA GLY A 414 -16.05 -117.19 -59.07
C GLY A 414 -16.91 -118.23 -59.80
N THR A 415 -16.85 -118.28 -61.14
CA THR A 415 -17.76 -119.13 -61.94
C THR A 415 -17.23 -120.53 -62.25
N LYS A 416 -15.96 -120.84 -61.92
CA LYS A 416 -15.37 -122.17 -62.21
C LYS A 416 -15.20 -123.06 -60.98
N THR A 417 -15.31 -122.47 -59.78
CA THR A 417 -15.07 -123.19 -58.51
C THR A 417 -16.37 -123.57 -57.79
N ASP A 418 -17.49 -122.90 -58.07
CA ASP A 418 -18.80 -123.23 -57.48
C ASP A 418 -19.48 -124.44 -58.14
N ASP A 419 -19.41 -124.60 -59.46
CA ASP A 419 -20.05 -125.73 -60.16
C ASP A 419 -19.38 -127.08 -59.86
N HIS A 420 -18.08 -127.09 -59.56
CA HIS A 420 -17.33 -128.32 -59.26
C HIS A 420 -17.45 -128.76 -57.78
N LEU A 421 -17.78 -127.84 -56.87
CA LEU A 421 -17.97 -128.12 -55.44
C LEU A 421 -19.42 -128.50 -55.09
N LEU A 422 -20.42 -127.98 -55.81
CA LEU A 422 -21.82 -128.35 -55.59
C LEU A 422 -22.15 -129.78 -56.04
N ASN A 423 -21.61 -130.21 -57.19
CA ASN A 423 -21.91 -131.53 -57.76
C ASN A 423 -21.25 -132.69 -56.98
N ASN A 424 -20.06 -132.44 -56.42
CA ASN A 424 -19.34 -133.44 -55.63
C ASN A 424 -19.93 -133.60 -54.21
N ARG A 425 -20.48 -132.52 -53.64
CA ARG A 425 -21.12 -132.55 -52.31
C ARG A 425 -22.46 -133.30 -52.32
N GLN A 426 -23.26 -133.17 -53.38
CA GLN A 426 -24.54 -133.88 -53.49
C GLN A 426 -24.36 -135.40 -53.68
N ASN A 427 -23.30 -135.84 -54.38
CA ASN A 427 -23.02 -137.25 -54.60
C ASN A 427 -22.56 -137.98 -53.33
N ILE A 428 -21.73 -137.34 -52.50
CA ILE A 428 -21.24 -137.93 -51.24
C ILE A 428 -22.37 -138.03 -50.21
N GLN A 429 -23.32 -137.08 -50.22
CA GLN A 429 -24.44 -137.09 -49.28
C GLN A 429 -25.48 -138.19 -49.59
N ASN A 430 -25.66 -138.58 -50.85
CA ASN A 430 -26.58 -139.68 -51.22
C ASN A 430 -26.01 -141.07 -50.90
N ILE A 431 -24.69 -141.26 -50.99
CA ILE A 431 -24.05 -142.56 -50.71
C ILE A 431 -24.00 -142.85 -49.20
N LEU A 432 -23.74 -141.83 -48.37
CA LEU A 432 -23.71 -142.01 -46.91
C LEU A 432 -25.11 -142.25 -46.30
N THR A 433 -26.18 -141.72 -46.89
CA THR A 433 -27.54 -141.83 -46.31
C THR A 433 -28.14 -143.22 -46.52
N ASN A 434 -27.82 -143.92 -47.62
CA ASN A 434 -28.37 -145.26 -47.87
C ASN A 434 -27.64 -146.39 -47.10
N GLN A 435 -26.34 -146.28 -46.85
CA GLN A 435 -25.60 -147.31 -46.10
C GLN A 435 -25.79 -147.26 -44.56
N VAL A 436 -26.35 -146.17 -44.03
CA VAL A 436 -26.67 -146.06 -42.59
C VAL A 436 -28.04 -146.69 -42.26
N VAL A 437 -28.94 -146.80 -43.24
CA VAL A 437 -30.24 -147.47 -43.07
C VAL A 437 -30.11 -149.00 -43.09
N GLU A 438 -29.23 -149.57 -43.91
CA GLU A 438 -28.98 -151.04 -43.91
C GLU A 438 -28.28 -151.52 -42.63
N ARG A 439 -27.52 -150.66 -41.94
CA ARG A 439 -26.93 -150.99 -40.63
C ARG A 439 -27.95 -151.06 -39.48
N GLN A 440 -29.16 -150.52 -39.62
CA GLN A 440 -30.18 -150.57 -38.58
C GLN A 440 -31.10 -151.80 -38.66
N HIS A 441 -31.16 -152.52 -39.79
CA HIS A 441 -32.00 -153.74 -39.90
C HIS A 441 -31.24 -155.02 -39.50
N ASP A 442 -29.95 -155.13 -39.81
CA ASP A 442 -29.20 -156.36 -39.46
C ASP A 442 -28.84 -156.44 -37.97
N GLU A 443 -28.87 -155.29 -37.26
CA GLU A 443 -28.75 -155.21 -35.80
C GLU A 443 -29.99 -155.77 -35.07
N GLU A 444 -31.16 -155.84 -35.72
CA GLU A 444 -32.37 -156.45 -35.16
C GLU A 444 -32.41 -157.98 -35.31
N LYS A 445 -31.71 -158.55 -36.32
CA LYS A 445 -31.52 -160.01 -36.48
C LYS A 445 -30.53 -160.60 -35.46
N LEU A 446 -29.64 -159.78 -34.90
CA LEU A 446 -28.79 -160.15 -33.76
C LEU A 446 -29.58 -160.44 -32.47
N ARG A 447 -30.88 -160.10 -32.36
CA ARG A 447 -31.65 -160.35 -31.12
C ARG A 447 -32.47 -161.65 -31.09
N THR A 448 -32.83 -162.25 -32.22
CA THR A 448 -33.65 -163.47 -32.25
C THR A 448 -32.83 -164.77 -32.21
N LEU A 449 -31.70 -164.87 -32.94
CA LEU A 449 -30.90 -166.11 -32.97
C LEU A 449 -30.18 -166.39 -31.63
N LEU A 450 -29.90 -165.34 -30.86
CA LEU A 450 -29.39 -165.43 -29.50
C LEU A 450 -30.42 -166.00 -28.50
N ASN A 451 -31.72 -166.04 -28.84
CA ASN A 451 -32.77 -166.63 -27.99
C ASN A 451 -33.06 -168.12 -28.31
N ASP A 452 -32.73 -168.65 -29.49
CA ASP A 452 -33.07 -170.04 -29.88
C ASP A 452 -31.98 -171.07 -29.50
N ILE A 453 -30.69 -170.74 -29.60
CA ILE A 453 -29.62 -171.69 -29.20
C ILE A 453 -29.48 -171.78 -27.67
N GLY A 454 -29.96 -170.76 -26.94
CA GLY A 454 -30.18 -170.80 -25.50
C GLY A 454 -31.17 -171.90 -25.05
N LYS A 455 -32.06 -172.38 -25.94
CA LYS A 455 -32.98 -173.51 -25.66
C LYS A 455 -32.38 -174.90 -25.96
N LEU A 456 -31.41 -175.02 -26.87
CA LEU A 456 -30.72 -176.30 -27.17
C LEU A 456 -29.66 -176.68 -26.13
N ARG A 457 -29.37 -175.78 -25.19
CA ARG A 457 -28.66 -176.07 -23.94
C ARG A 457 -29.43 -176.99 -22.98
N GLN A 458 -30.65 -177.44 -23.29
CA GLN A 458 -31.52 -178.15 -22.33
C GLN A 458 -31.80 -179.64 -22.65
N ASP A 459 -31.73 -180.11 -23.91
CA ASP A 459 -32.34 -181.41 -24.30
C ASP A 459 -31.39 -182.56 -24.74
N MET A 460 -30.07 -182.35 -24.83
CA MET A 460 -29.11 -183.46 -25.11
C MET A 460 -28.06 -183.67 -24.01
N ALA A 461 -28.47 -183.41 -22.76
CA ALA A 461 -28.27 -184.42 -21.74
C ALA A 461 -28.97 -185.71 -22.19
N ASN A 462 -28.33 -186.87 -21.98
CA ASN A 462 -28.79 -188.26 -22.22
C ASN A 462 -28.20 -188.95 -23.46
N THR A 463 -27.65 -190.16 -23.20
CA THR A 463 -27.26 -191.27 -24.11
C THR A 463 -25.93 -191.10 -24.87
N ASN A 464 -24.83 -191.84 -24.66
CA ASN A 464 -24.55 -193.18 -24.09
C ASN A 464 -25.50 -194.29 -24.57
N TYR A 465 -25.19 -194.91 -25.72
CA TYR A 465 -24.87 -196.34 -25.88
C TYR A 465 -24.50 -196.64 -27.34
#